data_AF-A0AAW1N200-F1
#
_entry.id   AF-A0AAW1N200-F1
#
_cell.length_a   1.000
_cell.length_b   1.000
_cell.length_c   1.000
_cell.angle_alpha   90.00
_cell.angle_beta   90.00
_cell.angle_gamma   90.00
#
_symmetry.space_group_name_H-M   'P 1'
#
loop_
_entity.id
_entity.type
_entity.pdbx_description
1 polymer ?
#
loop_
_entity_poly.entity_id
_entity_poly.type
_entity_poly.pdbx_seq_one_letter_code
_entity_poly.pdbx_strand_id
1 'polypeptide(L)'
;MPVFELQFDRVNGKMSLTAGFQLSEEDIECYGRDYQRMISVGIRGVSTASRTRQFYRRYVLEIPEEPFIYFCVVSAPMIYAVRRTEEVVGYSNTTADKYVAKIVVPDGTAPITAMQFMLLQRCNSERFRQCKVVDRRDAVVYYYLRDFHRNEFSFIEGILTGITRGFQARLEYLRNIEYCLPEVTFNGIELTWNTTLIGTATTPLELCLDDGGVQVTRRCEGDFFTGAYWSPPSGNCSETFEIPERTTRLHRLIGEDSIADVFAQISEETNKFNEFTTVDVNLFSGGLKSMSMTRNVRGFKSDFFHSVNNLMRINSSILRSSQEQLNSTDKILDSIQTFAENIADDIKNISVTIESNLLTQISYPFQSNVIGLAIYSNGEADFSRYQISHLHWDETFQDLNLDKLELAVFIPSEYLRNLTQDFTEADKADFKIISTIFYNDGLFNDLSNENRSAGSRVINIDIPNLADSSQVPVKLLFRKVLNFTDPDCGFWDYGRQRQGEWSTSGGQYLSQYQDETLIECSFDHITHFALLVLSGNIIRVEDDDGVIIVINPLEPHEFALTLITLIGCAFSNSP
;
A
#
# COMPACT_ATOMS: atom_id res chain seq x y z
N MET A 1 -15.32 -25.37 29.64
CA MET A 1 -14.20 -25.22 28.69
C MET A 1 -13.29 -24.14 29.25
N PRO A 2 -11.95 -24.31 29.27
CA PRO A 2 -11.08 -23.25 29.74
C PRO A 2 -11.21 -22.07 28.78
N VAL A 3 -11.46 -20.89 29.34
CA VAL A 3 -11.56 -19.64 28.60
C VAL A 3 -10.17 -19.01 28.59
N PHE A 4 -9.71 -18.62 27.40
CA PHE A 4 -8.52 -17.79 27.21
C PHE A 4 -8.95 -16.45 26.67
N GLU A 5 -8.33 -15.38 27.14
CA GLU A 5 -8.53 -14.03 26.61
C GLU A 5 -7.15 -13.38 26.48
N LEU A 6 -6.78 -13.05 25.23
CA LEU A 6 -5.54 -12.36 24.88
C LEU A 6 -5.89 -10.91 24.60
N GLN A 7 -5.28 -10.00 25.35
CA GLN A 7 -5.51 -8.57 25.20
C GLN A 7 -4.16 -7.86 25.06
N PHE A 8 -3.97 -7.22 23.90
CA PHE A 8 -2.76 -6.47 23.58
C PHE A 8 -2.91 -5.02 24.03
N ASP A 9 -2.01 -4.55 24.88
CA ASP A 9 -1.95 -3.14 25.26
C ASP A 9 -0.90 -2.43 24.39
N ARG A 10 -1.38 -1.78 23.32
CA ARG A 10 -0.54 -1.06 22.35
C ARG A 10 0.26 0.09 22.98
N VAL A 11 -0.15 0.62 24.14
CA VAL A 11 0.43 1.86 24.70
C VAL A 11 1.77 1.60 25.40
N ASN A 12 2.06 0.36 25.83
CA ASN A 12 3.23 0.06 26.66
C ASN A 12 4.09 -1.10 26.16
N GLY A 13 3.86 -1.61 24.94
CA GLY A 13 4.58 -2.78 24.41
C GLY A 13 4.37 -4.08 25.20
N LYS A 14 3.28 -4.17 25.96
CA LYS A 14 2.99 -5.31 26.86
C LYS A 14 1.82 -6.13 26.36
N MET A 15 2.03 -7.44 26.23
CA MET A 15 0.95 -8.38 25.92
C MET A 15 0.43 -8.99 27.22
N SER A 16 -0.90 -9.03 27.39
CA SER A 16 -1.52 -9.69 28.54
C SER A 16 -2.33 -10.91 28.11
N LEU A 17 -2.02 -12.06 28.71
CA LEU A 17 -2.68 -13.34 28.47
C LEU A 17 -3.45 -13.76 29.72
N THR A 18 -4.75 -13.98 29.60
CA THR A 18 -5.58 -14.48 30.70
C THR A 18 -5.91 -15.94 30.46
N ALA A 19 -5.54 -16.82 31.40
CA ALA A 19 -5.79 -18.25 31.32
C ALA A 19 -6.44 -18.78 32.61
N GLY A 20 -7.35 -19.74 32.48
CA GLY A 20 -8.02 -20.40 33.60
C GLY A 20 -7.19 -21.44 34.36
N PHE A 21 -5.89 -21.57 34.07
CA PHE A 21 -4.99 -22.56 34.66
C PHE A 21 -3.54 -22.06 34.68
N GLN A 22 -2.65 -22.80 35.34
CA GLN A 22 -1.25 -22.41 35.51
C GLN A 22 -0.44 -22.75 34.25
N LEU A 23 0.08 -21.71 33.60
CA LEU A 23 1.11 -21.77 32.55
C LEU A 23 2.50 -21.58 33.16
N SER A 24 3.47 -22.30 32.61
CA SER A 24 4.92 -22.10 32.76
C SER A 24 5.49 -21.37 31.55
N GLU A 25 6.74 -20.88 31.64
CA GLU A 25 7.41 -20.24 30.50
C GLU A 25 7.61 -21.23 29.33
N GLU A 26 7.78 -22.52 29.62
CA GLU A 26 7.90 -23.58 28.60
C GLU A 26 6.59 -23.84 27.84
N ASP A 27 5.45 -23.41 28.40
CA ASP A 27 4.14 -23.55 27.75
C ASP A 27 3.85 -22.41 26.76
N ILE A 28 4.73 -21.41 26.60
CA ILE A 28 4.52 -20.23 25.74
C ILE A 28 5.72 -20.03 24.82
N GLU A 29 5.54 -20.26 23.53
CA GLU A 29 6.57 -20.04 22.52
C GLU A 29 6.21 -18.84 21.64
N CYS A 30 6.97 -17.73 21.72
CA CYS A 30 6.78 -16.58 20.84
C CYS A 30 7.89 -16.46 19.78
N TYR A 31 7.48 -16.17 18.54
CA TYR A 31 8.36 -16.03 17.37
C TYR A 31 8.27 -14.61 16.80
N GLY A 32 9.42 -13.98 16.51
CA GLY A 32 9.50 -12.70 15.80
C GLY A 32 9.47 -12.84 14.26
N ARG A 33 9.49 -11.69 13.56
CA ARG A 33 9.35 -11.50 12.09
C ARG A 33 10.09 -12.51 11.19
N ASP A 34 11.27 -12.99 11.60
CA ASP A 34 12.08 -13.89 10.77
C ASP A 34 11.98 -15.39 11.15
N TYR A 35 11.19 -15.75 12.18
CA TYR A 35 11.06 -17.12 12.72
C TYR A 35 12.39 -17.84 13.07
N GLN A 36 13.54 -17.17 13.02
CA GLN A 36 14.86 -17.77 13.29
C GLN A 36 15.33 -17.60 14.75
N ARG A 37 14.77 -16.66 15.50
CA ARG A 37 15.05 -16.50 16.93
C ARG A 37 13.78 -16.71 17.75
N MET A 38 13.84 -17.72 18.63
CA MET A 38 12.94 -17.82 19.77
C MET A 38 13.19 -16.58 20.65
N ILE A 39 12.15 -15.79 20.87
CA ILE A 39 12.24 -14.67 21.79
C ILE A 39 11.98 -15.25 23.18
N SER A 40 12.89 -15.03 24.12
CA SER A 40 12.65 -15.43 25.51
C SER A 40 11.52 -14.58 26.07
N VAL A 41 10.38 -15.20 26.34
CA VAL A 41 9.23 -14.53 26.94
C VAL A 41 9.29 -14.75 28.44
N GLY A 42 9.58 -13.69 29.20
CA GLY A 42 9.56 -13.76 30.66
C GLY A 42 8.14 -13.60 31.20
N ILE A 43 7.71 -14.48 32.11
CA ILE A 43 6.45 -14.30 32.86
C ILE A 43 6.76 -13.47 34.11
N ARG A 44 6.53 -12.15 34.06
CA ARG A 44 6.91 -11.24 35.17
C ARG A 44 5.83 -10.97 36.21
N GLY A 45 4.62 -11.49 36.03
CA GLY A 45 3.55 -11.31 37.00
C GLY A 45 2.38 -12.24 36.76
N VAL A 46 1.87 -12.81 37.85
CA VAL A 46 0.63 -13.58 37.89
C VAL A 46 -0.32 -12.85 38.83
N SER A 47 -1.39 -12.28 38.30
CA SER A 47 -2.48 -11.73 39.13
C SER A 47 -3.72 -12.61 39.00
N THR A 48 -4.39 -12.87 40.12
CA THR A 48 -5.66 -13.60 40.15
C THR A 48 -6.82 -12.63 39.99
N ALA A 49 -7.54 -12.73 38.89
CA ALA A 49 -8.76 -11.97 38.67
C ALA A 49 -9.99 -12.88 38.91
N SER A 50 -10.94 -12.39 39.70
CA SER A 50 -12.25 -13.03 39.89
C SER A 50 -13.28 -12.28 39.06
N ARG A 51 -13.74 -12.91 37.97
CA ARG A 51 -15.03 -12.58 37.37
C ARG A 51 -15.86 -13.86 37.40
N THR A 52 -17.07 -13.76 37.94
CA THR A 52 -18.11 -14.81 37.87
C THR A 52 -17.66 -16.23 38.30
N ARG A 53 -17.14 -16.37 39.54
CA ARG A 53 -16.79 -17.67 40.18
C ARG A 53 -15.77 -18.55 39.42
N GLN A 54 -15.08 -18.03 38.40
CA GLN A 54 -13.96 -18.69 37.74
C GLN A 54 -12.66 -17.96 38.11
N PHE A 55 -11.65 -18.74 38.52
CA PHE A 55 -10.32 -18.20 38.85
C PHE A 55 -9.52 -18.08 37.55
N TYR A 56 -9.17 -16.85 37.16
CA TYR A 56 -8.28 -16.61 36.04
C TYR A 56 -6.95 -16.09 36.54
N ARG A 57 -5.87 -16.53 35.90
CA ARG A 57 -4.52 -15.99 36.06
C ARG A 57 -4.21 -15.11 34.86
N ARG A 58 -3.85 -13.86 35.12
CA ARG A 58 -3.34 -12.94 34.10
C ARG A 58 -1.81 -13.00 34.10
N TYR A 59 -1.27 -13.32 32.94
CA TYR A 59 0.14 -13.37 32.60
C TYR A 59 0.50 -12.10 31.81
N VAL A 60 1.59 -11.44 32.19
CA VAL A 60 2.15 -10.32 31.43
C VAL A 60 3.40 -10.82 30.73
N LEU A 61 3.39 -10.74 29.40
CA LEU A 61 4.50 -11.15 28.54
C LEU A 61 5.29 -9.88 28.18
N GLU A 62 6.57 -9.84 28.55
CA GLU A 62 7.50 -8.83 28.05
C GLU A 62 8.06 -9.30 26.71
N ILE A 63 7.82 -8.50 25.67
CA ILE A 63 8.29 -8.75 24.31
C ILE A 63 9.24 -7.60 23.95
N PRO A 64 10.44 -7.86 23.39
CA PRO A 64 11.38 -6.81 23.00
C PRO A 64 10.76 -5.89 21.95
N GLU A 65 11.15 -4.60 21.93
CA GLU A 65 10.46 -3.52 21.19
C GLU A 65 10.53 -3.62 19.64
N GLU A 66 11.27 -4.58 19.07
CA GLU A 66 11.30 -4.79 17.61
C GLU A 66 11.34 -6.28 17.19
N PRO A 67 10.73 -6.66 16.04
CA PRO A 67 9.74 -5.94 15.23
C PRO A 67 8.31 -6.47 15.44
N PHE A 68 7.39 -5.53 15.68
CA PHE A 68 5.91 -5.42 15.60
C PHE A 68 4.94 -6.61 15.40
N ILE A 69 5.38 -7.84 15.12
CA ILE A 69 4.49 -9.01 14.96
C ILE A 69 5.12 -10.22 15.64
N TYR A 70 4.42 -10.70 16.67
CA TYR A 70 4.84 -11.86 17.45
C TYR A 70 3.80 -12.96 17.36
N PHE A 71 4.25 -14.16 17.03
CA PHE A 71 3.40 -15.34 17.00
C PHE A 71 3.63 -16.13 18.28
N CYS A 72 2.64 -16.17 19.16
CA CYS A 72 2.76 -16.92 20.40
C CYS A 72 1.91 -18.20 20.34
N VAL A 73 2.55 -19.35 20.52
CA VAL A 73 1.88 -20.64 20.67
C VAL A 73 1.83 -20.97 22.16
N VAL A 74 0.63 -21.23 22.68
CA VAL A 74 0.45 -21.68 24.07
C VAL A 74 0.18 -23.19 24.06
N SER A 75 1.15 -23.96 24.54
CA SER A 75 1.15 -25.42 24.58
C SER A 75 0.81 -25.89 25.99
N ALA A 76 -0.49 -26.06 26.31
CA ALA A 76 -0.87 -26.61 27.61
C ALA A 76 -0.95 -28.14 27.57
N PRO A 77 -0.48 -28.86 28.61
CA PRO A 77 -0.59 -30.31 28.70
C PRO A 77 -2.05 -30.70 29.02
N MET A 78 -2.92 -30.64 28.00
CA MET A 78 -4.12 -31.46 27.78
C MET A 78 -5.15 -30.83 26.82
N ILE A 79 -4.98 -29.60 26.32
CA ILE A 79 -5.96 -28.97 25.42
C ILE A 79 -5.24 -28.09 24.39
N TYR A 80 -5.11 -28.59 23.15
CA TYR A 80 -4.74 -27.76 22.00
C TYR A 80 -6.01 -27.14 21.42
N ALA A 81 -6.35 -25.93 21.86
CA ALA A 81 -7.43 -25.15 21.27
C ALA A 81 -6.85 -23.87 20.69
N VAL A 82 -6.63 -23.84 19.37
CA VAL A 82 -6.33 -22.61 18.64
C VAL A 82 -7.68 -21.98 18.31
N ARG A 83 -8.03 -20.86 18.97
CA ARG A 83 -9.17 -20.04 18.58
C ARG A 83 -8.68 -18.71 18.02
N ARG A 84 -9.33 -18.29 16.92
CA ARG A 84 -9.14 -17.05 16.17
C ARG A 84 -8.85 -15.88 17.09
N THR A 85 -7.64 -15.36 17.02
CA THR A 85 -7.38 -13.94 17.26
C THR A 85 -7.81 -13.20 16.00
N GLU A 86 -8.75 -12.28 16.15
CA GLU A 86 -9.10 -11.31 15.11
C GLU A 86 -7.83 -10.51 14.76
N GLU A 87 -7.61 -10.35 13.46
CA GLU A 87 -6.45 -9.71 12.81
C GLU A 87 -5.06 -10.29 13.13
N VAL A 88 -4.61 -11.18 12.24
CA VAL A 88 -3.20 -11.51 12.07
C VAL A 88 -2.85 -11.27 10.61
N VAL A 89 -2.27 -10.11 10.33
CA VAL A 89 -1.55 -9.84 9.08
C VAL A 89 -0.09 -10.24 9.34
N GLY A 90 0.48 -11.12 8.52
CA GLY A 90 1.85 -11.59 8.70
C GLY A 90 2.52 -11.82 7.37
N TYR A 91 3.62 -11.09 7.12
CA TYR A 91 4.49 -11.21 5.95
C TYR A 91 5.85 -11.76 6.34
N SER A 92 6.50 -12.45 5.40
CA SER A 92 7.84 -13.02 5.55
C SER A 92 8.65 -12.72 4.30
N ASN A 93 9.87 -12.21 4.47
CA ASN A 93 10.76 -11.83 3.37
C ASN A 93 11.62 -13.03 2.87
N THR A 94 11.04 -14.23 2.87
CA THR A 94 11.72 -15.45 2.40
C THR A 94 11.19 -15.80 1.01
N THR A 95 12.06 -16.01 0.03
CA THR A 95 11.75 -16.40 -1.36
C THR A 95 11.08 -17.79 -1.52
N ALA A 96 10.73 -18.43 -0.41
CA ALA A 96 10.12 -19.75 -0.34
C ALA A 96 8.59 -19.64 -0.20
N ASP A 97 7.86 -20.28 -1.11
CA ASP A 97 6.41 -20.32 -1.05
C ASP A 97 5.91 -21.18 0.12
N LYS A 98 4.78 -20.77 0.68
CA LYS A 98 4.17 -21.42 1.84
C LYS A 98 2.75 -21.84 1.52
N TYR A 99 2.40 -23.06 1.92
CA TYR A 99 1.11 -23.65 1.58
C TYR A 99 0.38 -24.22 2.80
N VAL A 100 -0.95 -24.21 2.73
CA VAL A 100 -1.85 -24.96 3.60
C VAL A 100 -2.50 -26.08 2.81
N ALA A 101 -2.45 -27.30 3.35
CA ALA A 101 -3.20 -28.43 2.83
C ALA A 101 -4.29 -28.86 3.82
N LYS A 102 -5.52 -29.03 3.33
CA LYS A 102 -6.63 -29.60 4.11
C LYS A 102 -6.84 -31.04 3.69
N ILE A 103 -6.68 -31.97 4.63
CA ILE A 103 -6.91 -33.40 4.41
C ILE A 103 -8.10 -33.84 5.26
N VAL A 104 -9.07 -34.48 4.62
CA VAL A 104 -10.30 -35.00 5.25
C VAL A 104 -10.25 -36.52 5.28
N VAL A 105 -10.60 -37.10 6.42
CA VAL A 105 -10.77 -38.54 6.57
C VAL A 105 -12.27 -38.86 6.61
N PRO A 106 -12.78 -39.79 5.78
CA PRO A 106 -14.19 -40.14 5.75
C PRO A 106 -14.70 -40.68 7.10
N ASP A 107 -15.90 -40.26 7.49
CA ASP A 107 -16.61 -40.77 8.67
C ASP A 107 -16.83 -42.28 8.58
N GLY A 108 -16.51 -43.00 9.65
CA GLY A 108 -16.66 -44.46 9.76
C GLY A 108 -15.37 -45.26 9.58
N THR A 109 -14.27 -44.61 9.22
CA THR A 109 -12.92 -45.19 9.36
C THR A 109 -12.45 -45.02 10.81
N ALA A 110 -11.74 -46.02 11.36
CA ALA A 110 -11.20 -45.91 12.71
C ALA A 110 -10.39 -44.61 12.86
N PRO A 111 -10.49 -43.87 13.98
CA PRO A 111 -9.76 -42.63 14.17
C PRO A 111 -8.29 -42.85 13.81
N ILE A 112 -7.71 -41.98 12.98
CA ILE A 112 -6.30 -42.06 12.56
C ILE A 112 -5.49 -42.45 13.79
N THR A 113 -4.94 -43.67 13.79
CA THR A 113 -4.24 -44.17 14.97
C THR A 113 -3.07 -43.26 15.25
N ALA A 114 -2.67 -43.09 16.51
CA ALA A 114 -1.49 -42.28 16.88
C ALA A 114 -0.24 -42.66 16.06
N MET A 115 -0.15 -43.91 15.59
CA MET A 115 0.91 -44.41 14.71
C MET A 115 0.79 -43.93 13.26
N GLN A 116 -0.41 -43.93 12.67
CA GLN A 116 -0.67 -43.36 11.33
C GLN A 116 -0.49 -41.84 11.35
N PHE A 117 -0.87 -41.19 12.45
CA PHE A 117 -0.63 -39.78 12.68
C PHE A 117 0.86 -39.45 12.89
N MET A 118 1.62 -40.32 13.58
CA MET A 118 3.08 -40.18 13.68
C MET A 118 3.78 -40.31 12.32
N LEU A 119 3.29 -41.17 11.42
CA LEU A 119 3.82 -41.29 10.06
C LEU A 119 3.52 -40.04 9.21
N LEU A 120 2.34 -39.45 9.41
CA LEU A 120 1.93 -38.19 8.80
C LEU A 120 2.66 -36.96 9.39
N GLN A 121 2.93 -36.94 10.70
CA GLN A 121 3.74 -35.91 11.37
C GLN A 121 5.21 -35.98 10.96
N ARG A 122 5.70 -37.17 10.63
CA ARG A 122 7.12 -37.34 10.34
C ARG A 122 7.54 -36.72 9.02
N CYS A 123 6.63 -36.34 8.11
CA CYS A 123 6.92 -35.69 6.83
C CYS A 123 8.31 -36.14 6.27
N ASN A 124 8.57 -37.46 6.30
CA ASN A 124 9.92 -38.02 6.47
C ASN A 124 10.62 -38.27 5.14
N SER A 125 10.40 -37.37 4.20
CA SER A 125 11.21 -37.30 3.01
C SER A 125 12.27 -36.24 3.29
N GLU A 126 13.52 -36.48 2.88
CA GLU A 126 14.61 -35.49 2.96
C GLU A 126 14.26 -34.12 2.33
N ARG A 127 13.11 -34.05 1.61
CA ARG A 127 12.58 -32.89 0.90
C ARG A 127 11.42 -32.17 1.60
N PHE A 128 10.74 -32.72 2.62
CA PHE A 128 9.71 -31.99 3.40
C PHE A 128 10.28 -31.56 4.75
N ARG A 129 11.34 -30.74 4.73
CA ARG A 129 12.10 -30.41 5.95
C ARG A 129 11.31 -29.64 7.00
N GLN A 130 10.17 -29.02 6.65
CA GLN A 130 9.36 -28.22 7.58
C GLN A 130 7.86 -28.35 7.26
N CYS A 131 7.20 -29.33 7.87
CA CYS A 131 5.78 -29.59 7.74
C CYS A 131 5.16 -29.65 9.14
N LYS A 132 4.16 -28.80 9.42
CA LYS A 132 3.56 -28.66 10.77
C LYS A 132 2.04 -28.84 10.70
N VAL A 133 1.48 -29.61 11.64
CA VAL A 133 0.02 -29.71 11.82
C VAL A 133 -0.47 -28.46 12.55
N VAL A 134 -1.41 -27.73 11.95
CA VAL A 134 -1.87 -26.42 12.45
C VAL A 134 -3.18 -26.53 13.25
N ASP A 135 -4.09 -27.42 12.86
CA ASP A 135 -5.39 -27.58 13.51
C ASP A 135 -5.97 -29.00 13.30
N ARG A 136 -6.78 -29.46 14.26
CA ARG A 136 -7.45 -30.76 14.30
C ARG A 136 -8.90 -30.58 14.74
N ARG A 137 -9.83 -30.75 13.80
CA ARG A 137 -11.27 -30.77 14.08
C ARG A 137 -11.93 -31.86 13.25
N ASP A 138 -12.72 -32.71 13.89
CA ASP A 138 -13.70 -33.60 13.24
C ASP A 138 -13.21 -34.27 11.94
N ALA A 139 -12.15 -35.08 12.05
CA ALA A 139 -11.53 -35.82 10.94
C ALA A 139 -10.81 -34.97 9.86
N VAL A 140 -10.57 -33.69 10.11
CA VAL A 140 -9.80 -32.78 9.25
C VAL A 140 -8.44 -32.45 9.86
N VAL A 141 -7.39 -32.51 9.03
CA VAL A 141 -6.02 -32.12 9.40
C VAL A 141 -5.51 -31.04 8.45
N TYR A 142 -5.02 -29.94 9.03
CA TYR A 142 -4.39 -28.85 8.29
C TYR A 142 -2.87 -28.97 8.38
N TYR A 143 -2.20 -29.03 7.23
CA TYR A 143 -0.74 -29.00 7.13
C TYR A 143 -0.27 -27.66 6.66
N TYR A 144 0.81 -27.20 7.28
CA TYR A 144 1.57 -26.06 6.82
C TYR A 144 2.89 -26.54 6.22
N LEU A 145 3.19 -26.10 5.00
CA LEU A 145 4.32 -26.53 4.18
C LEU A 145 5.20 -25.31 3.84
N ARG A 146 6.53 -25.42 4.01
CA ARG A 146 7.52 -24.37 3.70
C ARG A 146 8.57 -24.87 2.69
N ASP A 147 9.26 -23.90 2.07
CA ASP A 147 10.46 -24.10 1.25
C ASP A 147 10.20 -24.81 -0.08
N PHE A 148 9.06 -24.50 -0.70
CA PHE A 148 8.73 -24.98 -2.04
C PHE A 148 8.82 -23.86 -3.06
N HIS A 149 9.25 -24.21 -4.28
CA HIS A 149 9.14 -23.30 -5.41
C HIS A 149 7.78 -23.48 -6.10
N ARG A 150 7.18 -22.40 -6.61
CA ARG A 150 5.92 -22.40 -7.38
C ARG A 150 5.79 -23.54 -8.41
N ASN A 151 6.88 -23.92 -9.07
CA ASN A 151 6.89 -24.96 -10.10
C ASN A 151 6.70 -26.38 -9.53
N GLU A 152 6.71 -26.55 -8.21
CA GLU A 152 6.58 -27.83 -7.52
C GLU A 152 5.15 -28.09 -7.03
N PHE A 153 4.18 -27.20 -7.30
CA PHE A 153 2.80 -27.34 -6.81
C PHE A 153 2.16 -28.70 -7.17
N SER A 154 2.21 -29.09 -8.44
CA SER A 154 1.65 -30.37 -8.92
C SER A 154 2.39 -31.59 -8.33
N PHE A 155 3.67 -31.43 -8.01
CA PHE A 155 4.47 -32.44 -7.36
C PHE A 155 4.07 -32.62 -5.88
N ILE A 156 3.86 -31.53 -5.15
CA ILE A 156 3.39 -31.55 -3.75
C ILE A 156 1.99 -32.17 -3.69
N GLU A 157 1.09 -31.75 -4.57
CA GLU A 157 -0.26 -32.31 -4.69
C GLU A 157 -0.21 -33.81 -4.97
N GLY A 158 0.67 -34.25 -5.87
CA GLY A 158 0.88 -35.67 -6.18
C GLY A 158 1.37 -36.48 -4.97
N ILE A 159 2.29 -35.93 -4.17
CA ILE A 159 2.79 -36.59 -2.96
C ILE A 159 1.69 -36.68 -1.89
N LEU A 160 1.01 -35.57 -1.61
CA LEU A 160 -0.07 -35.54 -0.63
C LEU A 160 -1.19 -36.50 -1.03
N THR A 161 -1.55 -36.54 -2.31
CA THR A 161 -2.53 -37.50 -2.84
C THR A 161 -2.06 -38.95 -2.70
N GLY A 162 -0.76 -39.22 -2.93
CA GLY A 162 -0.18 -40.54 -2.72
C GLY A 162 -0.21 -40.99 -1.26
N ILE A 163 0.12 -40.08 -0.34
CA ILE A 163 0.03 -40.30 1.10
C ILE A 163 -1.43 -40.55 1.48
N THR A 164 -2.37 -39.71 1.05
CA THR A 164 -3.78 -39.80 1.46
C THR A 164 -4.45 -41.09 0.98
N ARG A 165 -4.09 -41.59 -0.22
CA ARG A 165 -4.58 -42.90 -0.73
C ARG A 165 -4.21 -44.06 0.18
N GLY A 166 -3.02 -44.05 0.79
CA GLY A 166 -2.59 -45.08 1.73
C GLY A 166 -3.40 -45.12 3.04
N PHE A 167 -4.11 -44.02 3.35
CA PHE A 167 -4.83 -43.83 4.62
C PHE A 167 -6.34 -43.65 4.46
N GLN A 168 -6.90 -43.94 3.27
CA GLN A 168 -8.31 -43.66 2.94
C GLN A 168 -8.70 -42.19 3.18
N ALA A 169 -7.74 -41.28 3.18
CA ALA A 169 -7.96 -39.86 3.33
C ALA A 169 -8.07 -39.19 1.96
N ARG A 170 -8.65 -38.00 1.93
CA ARG A 170 -8.78 -37.17 0.73
C ARG A 170 -8.14 -35.81 0.98
N LEU A 171 -7.18 -35.43 0.14
CA LEU A 171 -6.75 -34.04 0.03
C LEU A 171 -7.93 -33.24 -0.52
N GLU A 172 -8.43 -32.28 0.25
CA GLU A 172 -9.53 -31.42 -0.17
C GLU A 172 -9.02 -30.21 -0.93
N TYR A 173 -7.94 -29.58 -0.45
CA TYR A 173 -7.25 -28.53 -1.17
C TYR A 173 -5.79 -28.39 -0.71
N LEU A 174 -4.98 -27.79 -1.58
CA LEU A 174 -3.65 -27.25 -1.32
C LEU A 174 -3.64 -25.78 -1.80
N ARG A 175 -3.36 -24.85 -0.90
CA ARG A 175 -3.48 -23.40 -1.17
C ARG A 175 -2.24 -22.67 -0.67
N ASN A 176 -1.75 -21.70 -1.43
CA ASN A 176 -0.69 -20.81 -0.95
C ASN A 176 -1.27 -19.87 0.13
N ILE A 177 -0.50 -19.41 1.10
CA ILE A 177 -1.03 -18.59 2.21
C ILE A 177 -0.97 -17.07 1.96
N GLU A 178 -0.34 -16.65 0.87
CA GLU A 178 -0.05 -15.25 0.57
C GLU A 178 -0.78 -14.80 -0.70
N TYR A 179 -1.01 -15.71 -1.65
CA TYR A 179 -1.62 -15.38 -2.93
C TYR A 179 -2.44 -16.52 -3.54
N CYS A 180 -3.44 -16.15 -4.33
CA CYS A 180 -4.17 -17.05 -5.19
C CYS A 180 -3.32 -17.41 -6.41
N LEU A 181 -3.27 -18.71 -6.72
CA LEU A 181 -2.57 -19.21 -7.89
C LEU A 181 -3.35 -18.87 -9.17
N PRO A 182 -2.67 -18.81 -10.33
CA PRO A 182 -3.37 -18.59 -11.59
C PRO A 182 -4.47 -19.63 -11.84
N GLU A 183 -5.63 -19.18 -12.29
CA GLU A 183 -6.80 -20.03 -12.54
C GLU A 183 -7.49 -19.56 -13.82
N VAL A 184 -8.17 -20.48 -14.50
CA VAL A 184 -9.03 -20.17 -15.64
C VAL A 184 -10.48 -20.44 -15.25
N THR A 185 -11.38 -19.50 -15.52
CA THR A 185 -12.82 -19.66 -15.31
C THR A 185 -13.61 -19.30 -16.55
N PHE A 186 -14.83 -19.82 -16.68
CA PHE A 186 -15.75 -19.42 -17.74
C PHE A 186 -16.80 -18.43 -17.22
N ASN A 187 -16.93 -17.28 -17.89
CA ASN A 187 -17.92 -16.25 -17.60
C ASN A 187 -18.38 -15.57 -18.90
N GLY A 188 -19.11 -16.29 -19.75
CA GLY A 188 -19.41 -15.88 -21.13
C GLY A 188 -18.25 -16.15 -22.09
N ILE A 189 -17.02 -15.83 -21.67
CA ILE A 189 -15.77 -16.22 -22.30
C ILE A 189 -14.83 -16.92 -21.30
N GLU A 190 -13.76 -17.53 -21.80
CA GLU A 190 -12.69 -18.05 -20.96
C GLU A 190 -11.87 -16.87 -20.40
N LEU A 191 -11.71 -16.81 -19.08
CA LEU A 191 -11.03 -15.76 -18.34
C LEU A 191 -9.85 -16.33 -17.56
N THR A 192 -8.67 -15.79 -17.80
CA THR A 192 -7.41 -16.15 -17.16
C THR A 192 -7.07 -15.17 -16.05
N TRP A 193 -6.99 -15.67 -14.82
CA TRP A 193 -6.65 -14.88 -13.64
C TRP A 193 -5.18 -15.07 -13.29
N ASN A 194 -4.43 -13.96 -13.20
CA ASN A 194 -3.04 -13.98 -12.76
C ASN A 194 -2.93 -14.17 -11.24
N THR A 195 -1.72 -14.52 -10.79
CA THR A 195 -1.41 -14.57 -9.36
C THR A 195 -1.78 -13.26 -8.69
N THR A 196 -2.53 -13.34 -7.60
CA THR A 196 -3.05 -12.17 -6.90
C THR A 196 -2.92 -12.36 -5.40
N LEU A 197 -2.44 -11.34 -4.69
CA LEU A 197 -2.25 -11.38 -3.23
C LEU A 197 -3.59 -11.46 -2.51
N ILE A 198 -3.63 -12.14 -1.36
CA ILE A 198 -4.82 -12.17 -0.49
C ILE A 198 -5.24 -10.74 -0.15
N GLY A 199 -6.55 -10.50 -0.13
CA GLY A 199 -7.16 -9.20 0.17
C GLY A 199 -7.29 -8.30 -1.06
N THR A 200 -6.62 -8.61 -2.17
CA THR A 200 -6.65 -7.78 -3.39
C THR A 200 -7.56 -8.35 -4.48
N ALA A 201 -8.07 -7.46 -5.32
CA ALA A 201 -8.81 -7.80 -6.53
C ALA A 201 -7.93 -7.62 -7.77
N THR A 202 -8.19 -8.43 -8.79
CA THR A 202 -7.53 -8.33 -10.10
C THR A 202 -8.55 -8.43 -11.23
N THR A 203 -8.10 -8.07 -12.43
CA THR A 203 -8.83 -8.27 -13.69
C THR A 203 -8.28 -9.50 -14.42
N PRO A 204 -9.08 -10.13 -15.29
CA PRO A 204 -8.58 -11.18 -16.16
C PRO A 204 -7.59 -10.61 -17.19
N LEU A 205 -6.80 -11.50 -17.80
CA LEU A 205 -5.89 -11.12 -18.89
C LEU A 205 -6.67 -10.70 -20.14
N GLU A 206 -7.82 -11.31 -20.39
CA GLU A 206 -8.74 -10.99 -21.46
C GLU A 206 -9.52 -9.73 -21.13
N LEU A 207 -9.75 -8.86 -22.12
CA LEU A 207 -10.56 -7.66 -21.92
C LEU A 207 -12.03 -8.06 -21.81
N CYS A 208 -12.56 -8.02 -20.59
CA CYS A 208 -13.94 -8.37 -20.28
C CYS A 208 -14.61 -7.26 -19.46
N LEU A 209 -15.63 -6.65 -20.06
CA LEU A 209 -16.46 -5.61 -19.47
C LEU A 209 -17.91 -6.10 -19.34
N ASP A 210 -18.62 -5.66 -18.32
CA ASP A 210 -20.06 -5.90 -18.17
C ASP A 210 -20.91 -4.94 -19.03
N ASP A 211 -22.24 -5.06 -18.95
CA ASP A 211 -23.16 -4.21 -19.71
C ASP A 211 -23.06 -2.71 -19.36
N GLY A 212 -22.47 -2.39 -18.20
CA GLY A 212 -22.20 -1.03 -17.75
C GLY A 212 -20.81 -0.52 -18.16
N GLY A 213 -20.02 -1.34 -18.86
CA GLY A 213 -18.64 -1.00 -19.22
C GLY A 213 -17.66 -1.12 -18.05
N VAL A 214 -18.02 -1.82 -16.97
CA VAL A 214 -17.15 -2.04 -15.81
C VAL A 214 -16.34 -3.32 -16.00
N GLN A 215 -15.07 -3.31 -15.61
CA GLN A 215 -14.23 -4.50 -15.69
C GLN A 215 -14.73 -5.61 -14.77
N VAL A 216 -14.83 -6.82 -15.32
CA VAL A 216 -15.06 -8.00 -14.49
C VAL A 216 -13.81 -8.23 -13.64
N THR A 217 -14.00 -8.39 -12.34
CA THR A 217 -12.91 -8.56 -11.38
C THR A 217 -13.08 -9.84 -10.58
N ARG A 218 -12.00 -10.25 -9.92
CA ARG A 218 -12.03 -11.37 -8.98
C ARG A 218 -11.13 -11.07 -7.80
N ARG A 219 -11.61 -11.34 -6.60
CA ARG A 219 -10.87 -11.09 -5.36
C ARG A 219 -10.18 -12.36 -4.90
N CYS A 220 -8.93 -12.22 -4.49
CA CYS A 220 -8.25 -13.27 -3.78
C CYS A 220 -8.58 -13.14 -2.28
N GLU A 221 -9.23 -14.15 -1.73
CA GLU A 221 -9.65 -14.22 -0.33
C GLU A 221 -8.85 -15.28 0.42
N GLY A 222 -8.96 -15.27 1.74
CA GLY A 222 -8.36 -16.29 2.60
C GLY A 222 -7.55 -15.70 3.73
N ASP A 223 -6.93 -16.61 4.48
CA ASP A 223 -6.07 -16.28 5.60
C ASP A 223 -4.98 -17.37 5.75
N PHE A 224 -4.15 -17.22 6.77
CA PHE A 224 -3.11 -18.19 7.10
C PHE A 224 -3.63 -19.61 7.37
N PHE A 225 -4.86 -19.77 7.83
CA PHE A 225 -5.45 -21.06 8.21
C PHE A 225 -6.16 -21.75 7.05
N THR A 226 -6.82 -20.99 6.17
CA THR A 226 -7.54 -21.54 5.03
C THR A 226 -6.67 -21.61 3.78
N GLY A 227 -5.58 -20.83 3.73
CA GLY A 227 -4.88 -20.49 2.51
C GLY A 227 -5.73 -19.60 1.60
N ALA A 228 -5.07 -19.02 0.60
CA ALA A 228 -5.61 -18.18 -0.44
C ALA A 228 -6.53 -18.97 -1.38
N TYR A 229 -7.68 -18.39 -1.72
CA TYR A 229 -8.58 -18.93 -2.71
C TYR A 229 -9.33 -17.81 -3.42
N TRP A 230 -9.72 -18.08 -4.65
CA TRP A 230 -10.47 -17.12 -5.44
C TRP A 230 -11.94 -17.06 -5.02
N SER A 231 -12.46 -15.84 -4.86
CA SER A 231 -13.90 -15.60 -4.82
C SER A 231 -14.55 -15.87 -6.19
N PRO A 232 -15.88 -15.96 -6.29
CA PRO A 232 -16.56 -15.91 -7.58
C PRO A 232 -16.23 -14.61 -8.34
N PRO A 233 -16.15 -14.63 -9.68
CA PRO A 233 -16.03 -13.41 -10.48
C PRO A 233 -17.15 -12.40 -10.14
N SER A 234 -16.78 -11.13 -10.05
CA SER A 234 -17.69 -10.01 -9.85
C SER A 234 -18.01 -9.37 -11.20
N GLY A 235 -19.26 -9.49 -11.63
CA GLY A 235 -19.71 -9.09 -12.96
C GLY A 235 -19.67 -10.24 -13.97
N ASN A 236 -20.30 -10.03 -15.12
CA ASN A 236 -20.33 -10.99 -16.23
C ASN A 236 -19.85 -10.30 -17.51
N CYS A 237 -19.09 -11.01 -18.36
CA CYS A 237 -18.69 -10.45 -19.63
C CYS A 237 -19.94 -10.22 -20.49
N SER A 238 -20.13 -8.97 -20.90
CA SER A 238 -21.24 -8.61 -21.76
C SER A 238 -20.96 -9.01 -23.21
N GLU A 239 -21.98 -9.54 -23.88
CA GLU A 239 -21.95 -9.82 -25.32
C GLU A 239 -22.39 -8.60 -26.16
N THR A 240 -23.00 -7.59 -25.54
CA THR A 240 -23.67 -6.47 -26.23
C THR A 240 -22.97 -5.12 -26.08
N PHE A 241 -22.20 -4.92 -25.02
CA PHE A 241 -21.40 -3.73 -24.77
C PHE A 241 -20.30 -3.60 -25.83
N GLU A 242 -20.34 -2.49 -26.57
CA GLU A 242 -19.31 -2.17 -27.55
C GLU A 242 -18.12 -1.52 -26.85
N ILE A 243 -17.00 -2.24 -26.80
CA ILE A 243 -15.78 -1.77 -26.15
C ILE A 243 -15.19 -0.63 -26.99
N PRO A 244 -14.91 0.54 -26.38
CA PRO A 244 -14.27 1.64 -27.09
C PRO A 244 -12.91 1.23 -27.67
N GLU A 245 -12.61 1.73 -28.88
CA GLU A 245 -11.35 1.40 -29.57
C GLU A 245 -10.11 1.74 -28.73
N ARG A 246 -10.15 2.88 -28.03
CA ARG A 246 -9.10 3.31 -27.08
C ARG A 246 -8.85 2.27 -26.01
N THR A 247 -9.89 1.79 -25.34
CA THR A 247 -9.77 0.77 -24.28
C THR A 247 -9.12 -0.50 -24.83
N THR A 248 -9.45 -0.89 -26.06
CA THR A 248 -8.82 -2.04 -26.74
C THR A 248 -7.37 -1.78 -27.11
N ARG A 249 -6.99 -0.54 -27.43
CA ARG A 249 -5.58 -0.14 -27.66
C ARG A 249 -4.79 -0.18 -26.35
N LEU A 250 -5.29 0.47 -25.29
CA LEU A 250 -4.66 0.48 -23.96
C LEU A 250 -4.46 -0.93 -23.42
N HIS A 251 -5.44 -1.82 -23.58
CA HIS A 251 -5.33 -3.21 -23.15
C HIS A 251 -4.21 -3.97 -23.87
N ARG A 252 -4.05 -3.77 -25.18
CA ARG A 252 -2.98 -4.39 -25.98
C ARG A 252 -1.58 -3.98 -25.50
N LEU A 253 -1.42 -2.76 -24.98
CA LEU A 253 -0.12 -2.25 -24.52
C LEU A 253 0.41 -2.96 -23.27
N ILE A 254 -0.46 -3.56 -22.46
CA ILE A 254 -0.05 -4.26 -21.23
C ILE A 254 0.81 -5.49 -21.55
N GLY A 255 0.61 -6.10 -22.73
CA GLY A 255 1.36 -7.26 -23.21
C GLY A 255 2.31 -6.97 -24.38
N GLU A 256 2.58 -5.70 -24.69
CA GLU A 256 3.45 -5.31 -25.78
C GLU A 256 4.93 -5.46 -25.38
N ASP A 257 5.72 -6.09 -26.26
CA ASP A 257 7.15 -6.33 -26.04
C ASP A 257 7.99 -5.09 -26.39
N SER A 258 7.51 -4.28 -27.34
CA SER A 258 8.17 -3.06 -27.77
C SER A 258 7.91 -1.92 -26.79
N ILE A 259 8.87 -1.72 -25.87
CA ILE A 259 8.78 -0.65 -24.88
C ILE A 259 8.63 0.74 -25.53
N ALA A 260 9.34 1.00 -26.64
CA ALA A 260 9.23 2.29 -27.33
C ALA A 260 7.80 2.58 -27.82
N ASP A 261 7.11 1.55 -28.32
CA ASP A 261 5.73 1.67 -28.76
C ASP A 261 4.78 1.84 -27.57
N VAL A 262 5.06 1.19 -26.44
CA VAL A 262 4.32 1.40 -25.19
C VAL A 262 4.39 2.86 -24.75
N PHE A 263 5.58 3.45 -24.67
CA PHE A 263 5.74 4.85 -24.27
C PHE A 263 5.04 5.82 -25.23
N ALA A 264 5.24 5.64 -26.54
CA ALA A 264 4.65 6.53 -27.55
C ALA A 264 3.12 6.47 -27.54
N GLN A 265 2.54 5.27 -27.50
CA GLN A 265 1.07 5.10 -27.54
C GLN A 265 0.41 5.55 -26.23
N ILE A 266 1.02 5.28 -25.07
CA ILE A 266 0.52 5.77 -23.78
C ILE A 266 0.51 7.30 -23.76
N SER A 267 1.62 7.93 -24.18
CA SER A 267 1.72 9.39 -24.28
C SER A 267 0.66 9.96 -25.24
N GLU A 268 0.47 9.34 -26.40
CA GLU A 268 -0.55 9.77 -27.38
C GLU A 268 -1.98 9.68 -26.81
N GLU A 269 -2.36 8.52 -26.25
CA GLU A 269 -3.71 8.29 -25.73
C GLU A 269 -4.06 9.23 -24.57
N THR A 270 -3.09 9.60 -23.73
CA THR A 270 -3.34 10.53 -22.61
C THR A 270 -3.71 11.93 -23.04
N ASN A 271 -3.42 12.34 -24.27
CA ASN A 271 -3.86 13.65 -24.77
C ASN A 271 -5.40 13.74 -24.87
N LYS A 272 -6.11 12.60 -24.83
CA LYS A 272 -7.58 12.50 -24.79
C LYS A 272 -8.10 12.09 -23.40
N PHE A 273 -7.40 12.49 -22.34
CA PHE A 273 -7.74 12.16 -20.94
C PHE A 273 -9.20 12.49 -20.57
N ASN A 274 -9.81 13.52 -21.18
CA ASN A 274 -11.22 13.91 -20.96
C ASN A 274 -12.24 12.82 -21.31
N GLU A 275 -11.86 11.87 -22.16
CA GLU A 275 -12.74 10.79 -22.57
C GLU A 275 -12.52 9.52 -21.75
N PHE A 276 -11.53 9.48 -20.85
CA PHE A 276 -11.14 8.27 -20.13
C PHE A 276 -12.26 7.78 -19.23
N THR A 277 -12.37 6.46 -19.11
CA THR A 277 -13.24 5.77 -18.17
C THR A 277 -12.43 5.18 -17.01
N THR A 278 -13.12 4.65 -16.00
CA THR A 278 -12.46 3.94 -14.88
C THR A 278 -11.60 2.77 -15.37
N VAL A 279 -12.06 2.08 -16.41
CA VAL A 279 -11.36 0.98 -17.08
C VAL A 279 -10.07 1.47 -17.73
N ASP A 280 -10.14 2.61 -18.44
CA ASP A 280 -8.98 3.19 -19.12
C ASP A 280 -7.89 3.56 -18.10
N VAL A 281 -8.25 4.16 -16.96
CA VAL A 281 -7.30 4.48 -15.88
C VAL A 281 -6.62 3.23 -15.33
N ASN A 282 -7.36 2.13 -15.14
CA ASN A 282 -6.76 0.89 -14.66
C ASN A 282 -5.80 0.27 -15.70
N LEU A 283 -6.19 0.19 -16.97
CA LEU A 283 -5.31 -0.30 -18.04
C LEU A 283 -4.05 0.54 -18.15
N PHE A 284 -4.22 1.85 -18.05
CA PHE A 284 -3.14 2.81 -18.05
C PHE A 284 -2.17 2.62 -16.89
N SER A 285 -2.68 2.37 -15.68
CA SER A 285 -1.83 2.04 -14.52
C SER A 285 -0.96 0.81 -14.77
N GLY A 286 -1.48 -0.19 -15.50
CA GLY A 286 -0.71 -1.36 -15.94
C GLY A 286 0.38 -1.00 -16.94
N GLY A 287 0.06 -0.14 -17.92
CA GLY A 287 1.04 0.39 -18.88
C GLY A 287 2.17 1.18 -18.24
N LEU A 288 1.85 2.11 -17.32
CA LEU A 288 2.85 2.88 -16.56
C LEU A 288 3.73 1.97 -15.71
N LYS A 289 3.18 0.91 -15.13
CA LYS A 289 3.95 -0.07 -14.37
C LYS A 289 4.94 -0.82 -15.25
N SER A 290 4.54 -1.22 -16.47
CA SER A 290 5.46 -1.83 -17.43
C SER A 290 6.57 -0.85 -17.86
N MET A 291 6.21 0.41 -18.08
CA MET A 291 7.18 1.49 -18.38
C MET A 291 8.16 1.71 -17.22
N SER A 292 7.67 1.76 -15.97
CA SER A 292 8.50 2.00 -14.79
C SER A 292 9.45 0.85 -14.50
N MET A 293 9.09 -0.40 -14.80
CA MET A 293 9.96 -1.56 -14.61
C MET A 293 11.05 -1.72 -15.69
N THR A 294 11.00 -0.94 -16.77
CA THR A 294 11.99 -1.00 -17.84
C THR A 294 13.32 -0.36 -17.40
N ARG A 295 14.44 -0.98 -17.78
CA ARG A 295 15.79 -0.37 -17.64
C ARG A 295 16.15 0.44 -18.88
N ASN A 296 16.92 1.52 -18.71
CA ASN A 296 17.32 2.45 -19.80
C ASN A 296 16.14 3.22 -20.41
N VAL A 297 15.39 3.93 -19.56
CA VAL A 297 14.20 4.70 -19.94
C VAL A 297 14.47 6.18 -20.26
N ARG A 298 15.75 6.58 -20.34
CA ARG A 298 16.16 7.99 -20.49
C ARG A 298 15.49 8.69 -21.68
N GLY A 299 15.36 7.98 -22.81
CA GLY A 299 14.74 8.51 -24.02
C GLY A 299 13.25 8.81 -23.88
N PHE A 300 12.59 8.25 -22.86
CA PHE A 300 11.15 8.30 -22.67
C PHE A 300 10.71 9.07 -21.42
N LYS A 301 11.65 9.77 -20.78
CA LYS A 301 11.39 10.60 -19.59
C LYS A 301 10.23 11.59 -19.83
N SER A 302 10.24 12.28 -20.97
CA SER A 302 9.22 13.26 -21.30
C SER A 302 7.84 12.60 -21.48
N ASP A 303 7.78 11.48 -22.21
CA ASP A 303 6.54 10.76 -22.47
C ASP A 303 5.89 10.24 -21.19
N PHE A 304 6.70 9.74 -20.24
CA PHE A 304 6.22 9.28 -18.94
C PHE A 304 5.62 10.42 -18.11
N PHE A 305 6.35 11.52 -17.93
CA PHE A 305 5.87 12.61 -17.06
C PHE A 305 4.71 13.37 -17.70
N HIS A 306 4.70 13.57 -19.02
CA HIS A 306 3.56 14.13 -19.76
C HIS A 306 2.30 13.28 -19.58
N SER A 307 2.45 11.97 -19.70
CA SER A 307 1.38 10.99 -19.47
C SER A 307 0.76 11.10 -18.08
N VAL A 308 1.60 11.15 -17.04
CA VAL A 308 1.15 11.30 -15.64
C VAL A 308 0.48 12.67 -15.42
N ASN A 309 1.05 13.73 -15.98
CA ASN A 309 0.46 15.06 -15.92
C ASN A 309 -0.97 15.11 -16.47
N ASN A 310 -1.22 14.44 -17.60
CA ASN A 310 -2.56 14.33 -18.18
C ASN A 310 -3.51 13.49 -17.31
N LEU A 311 -3.04 12.41 -16.68
CA LEU A 311 -3.87 11.61 -15.77
C LEU A 311 -4.40 12.43 -14.60
N MET A 312 -3.60 13.36 -14.07
CA MET A 312 -4.00 14.20 -12.96
C MET A 312 -5.09 15.23 -13.31
N ARG A 313 -5.46 15.32 -14.59
CA ARG A 313 -6.54 16.14 -15.12
C ARG A 313 -7.82 15.34 -15.38
N ILE A 314 -7.77 14.02 -15.20
CA ILE A 314 -8.96 13.18 -15.32
C ILE A 314 -9.95 13.56 -14.21
N ASN A 315 -11.24 13.51 -14.54
CA ASN A 315 -12.33 13.74 -13.61
C ASN A 315 -12.14 12.95 -12.30
N SER A 316 -12.31 13.64 -11.18
CA SER A 316 -12.01 13.12 -9.84
C SER A 316 -12.86 11.90 -9.48
N SER A 317 -14.11 11.82 -9.96
CA SER A 317 -14.98 10.65 -9.75
C SER A 317 -14.44 9.40 -10.46
N ILE A 318 -13.84 9.56 -11.64
CA ILE A 318 -13.25 8.46 -12.40
C ILE A 318 -12.00 7.93 -11.71
N LEU A 319 -11.11 8.83 -11.26
CA LEU A 319 -9.92 8.47 -10.49
C LEU A 319 -10.31 7.78 -9.18
N ARG A 320 -11.30 8.31 -8.46
CA ARG A 320 -11.82 7.71 -7.23
C ARG A 320 -12.40 6.32 -7.46
N SER A 321 -13.24 6.13 -8.49
CA SER A 321 -13.78 4.81 -8.82
C SER A 321 -12.70 3.82 -9.25
N SER A 322 -11.64 4.29 -9.92
CA SER A 322 -10.50 3.43 -10.29
C SER A 322 -9.69 2.98 -9.07
N GLN A 323 -9.57 3.85 -8.07
CA GLN A 323 -8.97 3.53 -6.79
C GLN A 323 -9.82 2.51 -6.03
N GLU A 324 -11.13 2.72 -5.93
CA GLU A 324 -12.07 1.82 -5.25
C GLU A 324 -12.08 0.40 -5.83
N GLN A 325 -12.11 0.29 -7.17
CA GLN A 325 -12.26 -1.01 -7.81
C GLN A 325 -10.95 -1.81 -7.80
N LEU A 326 -9.82 -1.16 -8.11
CA LEU A 326 -8.59 -1.85 -8.49
C LEU A 326 -7.31 -1.22 -7.95
N ASN A 327 -7.41 -0.27 -7.03
CA ASN A 327 -6.26 0.43 -6.44
C ASN A 327 -5.38 1.11 -7.50
N SER A 328 -5.98 1.63 -8.58
CA SER A 328 -5.25 2.09 -9.76
C SER A 328 -4.44 3.35 -9.49
N THR A 329 -4.91 4.27 -8.65
CA THR A 329 -4.16 5.52 -8.39
C THR A 329 -2.92 5.27 -7.56
N ASP A 330 -2.98 4.37 -6.58
CA ASP A 330 -1.79 3.93 -5.83
C ASP A 330 -0.77 3.20 -6.72
N LYS A 331 -1.22 2.39 -7.68
CA LYS A 331 -0.32 1.74 -8.66
C LYS A 331 0.37 2.78 -9.55
N ILE A 332 -0.32 3.88 -9.87
CA ILE A 332 0.26 5.00 -10.62
C ILE A 332 1.33 5.69 -9.76
N LEU A 333 1.05 5.97 -8.47
CA LEU A 333 2.03 6.55 -7.54
C LEU A 333 3.29 5.70 -7.41
N ASP A 334 3.14 4.38 -7.20
CA ASP A 334 4.24 3.41 -7.16
C ASP A 334 5.06 3.40 -8.47
N SER A 335 4.37 3.52 -9.61
CA SER A 335 5.02 3.59 -10.92
C SER A 335 5.81 4.88 -11.12
N ILE A 336 5.31 6.02 -10.63
CA ILE A 336 6.01 7.31 -10.69
C ILE A 336 7.28 7.27 -9.86
N GLN A 337 7.21 6.76 -8.63
CA GLN A 337 8.37 6.60 -7.75
C GLN A 337 9.41 5.68 -8.42
N THR A 338 9.01 4.48 -8.83
CA THR A 338 9.89 3.51 -9.48
C THR A 338 10.55 4.09 -10.75
N PHE A 339 9.79 4.83 -11.57
CA PHE A 339 10.34 5.46 -12.77
C PHE A 339 11.34 6.57 -12.43
N ALA A 340 11.03 7.41 -11.43
CA ALA A 340 11.91 8.48 -10.96
C ALA A 340 13.25 7.93 -10.43
N GLU A 341 13.21 6.82 -9.69
CA GLU A 341 14.40 6.09 -9.24
C GLU A 341 15.25 5.58 -10.42
N ASN A 342 14.61 4.97 -11.41
CA ASN A 342 15.28 4.40 -12.59
C ASN A 342 15.94 5.46 -13.49
N ILE A 343 15.35 6.65 -13.63
CA ILE A 343 16.01 7.76 -14.35
C ILE A 343 17.11 8.42 -13.52
N ALA A 344 17.05 8.31 -12.19
CA ALA A 344 18.02 8.94 -11.31
C ALA A 344 19.42 8.36 -11.56
N ASP A 345 19.53 7.04 -11.76
CA ASP A 345 20.81 6.33 -12.03
C ASP A 345 21.63 6.91 -13.20
N ASP A 346 20.97 7.59 -14.14
CA ASP A 346 21.61 8.19 -15.32
C ASP A 346 21.97 9.69 -15.14
N ILE A 347 21.67 10.28 -13.97
CA ILE A 347 21.91 11.69 -13.63
C ILE A 347 23.13 11.79 -12.71
N LYS A 348 23.93 12.87 -12.84
CA LYS A 348 25.17 13.06 -12.05
C LYS A 348 25.20 14.28 -11.15
N ASN A 349 24.15 15.10 -11.18
CA ASN A 349 24.14 16.37 -10.44
C ASN A 349 22.71 16.71 -10.00
N ILE A 350 22.00 17.51 -10.78
CA ILE A 350 20.61 17.86 -10.54
C ILE A 350 19.81 17.73 -11.84
N SER A 351 18.60 17.21 -11.74
CA SER A 351 17.63 17.21 -12.83
C SER A 351 16.28 17.64 -12.31
N VAL A 352 15.64 18.56 -13.02
CA VAL A 352 14.27 18.97 -12.74
C VAL A 352 13.43 18.64 -13.96
N THR A 353 12.25 18.08 -13.73
CA THR A 353 11.22 17.84 -14.74
C THR A 353 9.99 18.58 -14.28
N ILE A 354 9.39 19.36 -15.17
CA ILE A 354 8.26 20.21 -14.85
C ILE A 354 7.21 20.02 -15.93
N GLU A 355 6.03 19.61 -15.51
CA GLU A 355 4.78 19.61 -16.25
C GLU A 355 3.77 20.44 -15.45
N SER A 356 2.63 20.79 -16.02
CA SER A 356 1.69 21.70 -15.35
C SER A 356 1.20 21.23 -13.99
N ASN A 357 0.98 19.93 -13.83
CA ASN A 357 0.48 19.34 -12.59
C ASN A 357 1.54 18.53 -11.82
N LEU A 358 2.74 18.37 -12.36
CA LEU A 358 3.76 17.49 -11.78
C LEU A 358 5.16 18.11 -11.87
N LEU A 359 5.89 18.10 -10.77
CA LEU A 359 7.28 18.55 -10.72
C LEU A 359 8.13 17.49 -10.03
N THR A 360 9.17 17.00 -10.68
CA THR A 360 10.12 16.06 -10.08
C THR A 360 11.53 16.64 -10.10
N GLN A 361 12.14 16.79 -8.93
CA GLN A 361 13.56 17.10 -8.75
C GLN A 361 14.31 15.84 -8.31
N ILE A 362 15.43 15.57 -8.96
CA ILE A 362 16.42 14.57 -8.55
C ILE A 362 17.70 15.33 -8.27
N SER A 363 18.18 15.26 -7.03
CA SER A 363 19.40 15.92 -6.59
C SER A 363 20.37 14.95 -5.96
N TYR A 364 21.65 15.14 -6.25
CA TYR A 364 22.77 14.41 -5.69
C TYR A 364 23.50 15.31 -4.67
N PRO A 365 23.18 15.25 -3.37
CA PRO A 365 23.51 16.33 -2.42
C PRO A 365 25.00 16.58 -2.22
N PHE A 366 25.84 15.55 -2.37
CA PHE A 366 27.29 15.66 -2.20
C PHE A 366 28.01 16.23 -3.42
N GLN A 367 27.35 16.26 -4.58
CA GLN A 367 27.87 16.82 -5.83
C GLN A 367 27.23 18.18 -6.15
N SER A 368 25.93 18.30 -5.91
CA SER A 368 25.13 19.48 -6.24
C SER A 368 25.07 20.51 -5.13
N ASN A 369 25.42 20.13 -3.89
CA ASN A 369 25.17 20.92 -2.69
C ASN A 369 23.66 21.18 -2.43
N VAL A 370 22.75 20.43 -3.05
CA VAL A 370 21.28 20.62 -2.91
C VAL A 370 20.70 19.51 -2.04
N ILE A 371 19.96 19.90 -0.99
CA ILE A 371 19.31 19.00 -0.02
C ILE A 371 17.78 19.18 0.05
N GLY A 372 17.25 20.11 -0.73
CA GLY A 372 15.85 20.48 -0.69
C GLY A 372 15.40 21.31 -1.87
N LEU A 373 14.17 21.79 -1.78
CA LEU A 373 13.50 22.50 -2.86
C LEU A 373 12.48 23.49 -2.29
N ALA A 374 12.42 24.68 -2.86
CA ALA A 374 11.34 25.63 -2.64
C ALA A 374 10.72 26.04 -3.98
N ILE A 375 9.39 26.12 -4.03
CA ILE A 375 8.64 26.54 -5.21
C ILE A 375 7.77 27.75 -4.89
N TYR A 376 7.70 28.67 -5.85
CA TYR A 376 7.04 29.96 -5.70
C TYR A 376 6.01 30.13 -6.82
N SER A 377 4.76 30.40 -6.43
CA SER A 377 3.69 30.64 -7.40
C SER A 377 3.84 32.03 -8.03
N ASN A 378 3.49 32.11 -9.31
CA ASN A 378 3.27 33.37 -9.99
C ASN A 378 1.79 33.80 -9.99
N GLY A 379 0.90 32.99 -9.39
CA GLY A 379 -0.56 33.16 -9.38
C GLY A 379 -1.30 32.31 -10.42
N GLU A 380 -0.60 31.55 -11.26
CA GLU A 380 -1.19 30.66 -12.27
C GLU A 380 -1.25 29.22 -11.77
N ALA A 381 -2.22 28.44 -12.26
CA ALA A 381 -2.40 27.03 -11.86
C ALA A 381 -1.54 26.06 -12.69
N ASP A 382 -0.24 26.35 -12.83
CA ASP A 382 0.66 25.64 -13.73
C ASP A 382 2.11 25.68 -13.21
N PHE A 383 2.65 24.53 -12.78
CA PHE A 383 4.02 24.46 -12.30
C PHE A 383 5.07 24.85 -13.35
N SER A 384 4.77 24.77 -14.66
CA SER A 384 5.70 25.22 -15.72
C SER A 384 6.02 26.73 -15.62
N ARG A 385 5.21 27.46 -14.86
CA ARG A 385 5.34 28.90 -14.63
C ARG A 385 5.91 29.26 -13.26
N TYR A 386 6.11 28.26 -12.39
CA TYR A 386 6.60 28.47 -11.04
C TYR A 386 8.10 28.78 -11.05
N GLN A 387 8.52 29.62 -10.11
CA GLN A 387 9.95 29.77 -9.85
C GLN A 387 10.40 28.67 -8.89
N ILE A 388 11.51 28.04 -9.22
CA ILE A 388 12.12 26.96 -8.45
C ILE A 388 13.42 27.47 -7.82
N SER A 389 13.56 27.28 -6.52
CA SER A 389 14.80 27.53 -5.79
C SER A 389 15.32 26.24 -5.19
N HIS A 390 16.57 25.90 -5.49
CA HIS A 390 17.25 24.77 -4.87
C HIS A 390 17.73 25.18 -3.49
N LEU A 391 17.51 24.32 -2.49
CA LEU A 391 17.92 24.61 -1.11
C LEU A 391 19.21 23.87 -0.78
N HIS A 392 20.17 24.61 -0.23
CA HIS A 392 21.53 24.18 0.05
C HIS A 392 21.73 23.79 1.52
N TRP A 393 22.85 23.14 1.81
CA TRP A 393 23.17 22.56 3.12
C TRP A 393 23.19 23.57 4.29
N ASP A 394 23.45 24.84 4.03
CA ASP A 394 23.56 25.92 5.00
C ASP A 394 22.30 26.79 5.09
N GLU A 395 21.30 26.54 4.24
CA GLU A 395 20.05 27.29 4.21
C GLU A 395 19.02 26.71 5.19
N THR A 396 18.17 27.60 5.69
CA THR A 396 17.06 27.30 6.61
C THR A 396 15.79 27.98 6.11
N PHE A 397 14.64 27.66 6.72
CA PHE A 397 13.38 28.34 6.38
C PHE A 397 13.41 29.84 6.64
N GLN A 398 14.29 30.32 7.53
CA GLN A 398 14.48 31.75 7.79
C GLN A 398 15.12 32.50 6.61
N ASP A 399 15.83 31.78 5.73
CA ASP A 399 16.51 32.37 4.58
C ASP A 399 15.57 32.51 3.35
N LEU A 400 14.39 31.89 3.42
CA LEU A 400 13.42 31.89 2.32
C LEU A 400 12.64 33.21 2.25
N ASN A 401 12.39 33.66 1.02
CA ASN A 401 11.36 34.66 0.80
C ASN A 401 9.99 34.00 1.02
N LEU A 402 9.26 34.39 2.06
CA LEU A 402 7.94 33.79 2.30
C LEU A 402 6.87 34.33 1.34
N ASP A 403 7.12 35.45 0.67
CA ASP A 403 6.18 35.99 -0.34
C ASP A 403 6.04 35.01 -1.52
N LYS A 404 4.79 34.65 -1.81
CA LYS A 404 4.40 33.68 -2.86
C LYS A 404 5.00 32.28 -2.75
N LEU A 405 5.69 31.95 -1.65
CA LEU A 405 6.19 30.59 -1.40
C LEU A 405 5.01 29.62 -1.33
N GLU A 406 4.95 28.60 -2.18
CA GLU A 406 3.88 27.59 -2.16
C GLU A 406 4.24 26.39 -1.31
N LEU A 407 5.50 25.95 -1.44
CA LEU A 407 6.00 24.77 -0.77
C LEU A 407 7.52 24.90 -0.63
N ALA A 408 8.05 24.56 0.54
CA ALA A 408 9.47 24.29 0.71
C ALA A 408 9.69 22.99 1.48
N VAL A 409 10.70 22.22 1.08
CA VAL A 409 11.11 21.00 1.75
C VAL A 409 12.61 21.01 2.01
N PHE A 410 12.99 20.57 3.20
CA PHE A 410 14.38 20.24 3.48
C PHE A 410 14.47 18.94 4.27
N ILE A 411 15.54 18.20 4.01
CA ILE A 411 16.02 17.17 4.92
C ILE A 411 17.10 17.82 5.78
N PRO A 412 16.97 17.82 7.13
CA PRO A 412 17.90 18.51 8.01
C PRO A 412 19.35 18.09 7.76
N SER A 413 20.22 19.08 7.53
CA SER A 413 21.65 18.88 7.25
C SER A 413 22.36 18.05 8.32
N GLU A 414 22.00 18.23 9.59
CA GLU A 414 22.56 17.42 10.68
C GLU A 414 22.19 15.95 10.57
N TYR A 415 20.95 15.65 10.17
CA TYR A 415 20.51 14.29 9.94
C TYR A 415 21.27 13.64 8.79
N LEU A 416 21.37 14.32 7.64
CA LEU A 416 22.12 13.80 6.49
C LEU A 416 23.60 13.57 6.82
N ARG A 417 24.24 14.46 7.58
CA ARG A 417 25.63 14.28 8.04
C ARG A 417 25.80 13.04 8.90
N ASN A 418 24.87 12.78 9.82
CA ASN A 418 24.90 11.60 10.68
C ASN A 418 24.62 10.32 9.89
N LEU A 419 23.59 10.34 9.03
CA LEU A 419 23.21 9.20 8.20
C LEU A 419 24.37 8.74 7.30
N THR A 420 25.11 9.70 6.75
CA THR A 420 26.18 9.47 5.78
C THR A 420 27.58 9.47 6.39
N GLN A 421 27.70 9.43 7.72
CA GLN A 421 28.98 9.52 8.43
C GLN A 421 29.94 8.38 8.01
N ASP A 422 29.40 7.18 7.81
CA ASP A 422 30.15 5.98 7.45
C ASP A 422 30.16 5.69 5.94
N PHE A 423 29.60 6.59 5.12
CA PHE A 423 29.52 6.41 3.68
C PHE A 423 30.90 6.60 3.05
N THR A 424 31.27 5.69 2.15
CA THR A 424 32.43 5.87 1.28
C THR A 424 32.17 6.99 0.27
N GLU A 425 33.22 7.46 -0.41
CA GLU A 425 33.04 8.43 -1.50
C GLU A 425 32.20 7.88 -2.65
N ALA A 426 32.17 6.56 -2.85
CA ALA A 426 31.28 5.92 -3.81
C ALA A 426 29.83 5.96 -3.34
N ASP A 427 29.56 5.69 -2.07
CA ASP A 427 28.20 5.74 -1.50
C ASP A 427 27.65 7.17 -1.52
N LYS A 428 28.48 8.16 -1.16
CA LYS A 428 28.12 9.59 -1.29
C LYS A 428 27.89 9.99 -2.73
N ALA A 429 28.64 9.41 -3.67
CA ALA A 429 28.45 9.68 -5.09
C ALA A 429 27.12 9.12 -5.62
N ASP A 430 26.58 8.07 -5.00
CA ASP A 430 25.31 7.46 -5.39
C ASP A 430 24.11 7.97 -4.55
N PHE A 431 24.39 8.66 -3.44
CA PHE A 431 23.34 9.22 -2.58
C PHE A 431 22.54 10.31 -3.31
N LYS A 432 21.23 10.10 -3.36
CA LYS A 432 20.29 10.92 -4.11
C LYS A 432 19.01 11.16 -3.31
N ILE A 433 18.45 12.34 -3.51
CA ILE A 433 17.15 12.76 -2.97
C ILE A 433 16.24 13.01 -4.17
N ILE A 434 15.09 12.36 -4.17
CA ILE A 434 14.05 12.50 -5.19
C ILE A 434 12.87 13.20 -4.53
N SER A 435 12.46 14.34 -5.08
CA SER A 435 11.29 15.10 -4.62
C SER A 435 10.30 15.21 -5.76
N THR A 436 9.09 14.69 -5.59
CA THR A 436 8.01 14.78 -6.58
C THR A 436 6.84 15.53 -6.00
N ILE A 437 6.46 16.65 -6.60
CA ILE A 437 5.37 17.52 -6.17
C ILE A 437 4.20 17.35 -7.14
N PHE A 438 3.04 17.10 -6.58
CA PHE A 438 1.76 17.00 -7.29
C PHE A 438 0.96 18.27 -7.02
N TYR A 439 0.38 18.82 -8.09
CA TYR A 439 -0.36 20.07 -8.00
C TYR A 439 -1.65 19.93 -7.20
N ASN A 440 -2.31 18.77 -7.27
CA ASN A 440 -3.55 18.45 -6.57
C ASN A 440 -3.50 17.02 -6.00
N ASP A 441 -4.56 16.62 -5.28
CA ASP A 441 -4.68 15.32 -4.64
C ASP A 441 -5.46 14.28 -5.48
N GLY A 442 -5.59 14.47 -6.80
CA GLY A 442 -6.41 13.63 -7.67
C GLY A 442 -6.03 12.15 -7.68
N LEU A 443 -4.77 11.82 -7.39
CA LEU A 443 -4.27 10.45 -7.26
C LEU A 443 -4.35 9.90 -5.81
N PHE A 444 -4.72 10.72 -4.83
CA PHE A 444 -4.72 10.40 -3.39
C PHE A 444 -6.15 10.30 -2.87
N ASN A 445 -6.90 9.33 -3.40
CA ASN A 445 -8.33 9.18 -3.12
C ASN A 445 -8.57 8.37 -1.84
N ASP A 446 -8.76 9.07 -0.72
CA ASP A 446 -9.08 8.47 0.58
C ASP A 446 -10.52 7.92 0.58
N LEU A 447 -10.65 6.60 0.58
CA LEU A 447 -11.94 5.92 0.62
C LEU A 447 -12.43 5.64 2.04
N SER A 448 -11.58 5.79 3.06
CA SER A 448 -11.97 5.59 4.46
C SER A 448 -12.59 6.85 5.06
N ASN A 449 -12.27 8.03 4.51
CA ASN A 449 -12.88 9.29 4.94
C ASN A 449 -13.04 10.30 3.78
N GLU A 450 -14.28 10.45 3.30
CA GLU A 450 -14.62 11.38 2.20
C GLU A 450 -14.39 12.86 2.52
N ASN A 451 -14.33 13.23 3.81
CA ASN A 451 -14.11 14.60 4.24
C ASN A 451 -12.63 14.93 4.44
N ARG A 452 -11.73 13.99 4.13
CA ARG A 452 -10.29 14.17 4.24
C ARG A 452 -9.67 14.34 2.86
N SER A 453 -9.08 15.51 2.62
CA SER A 453 -8.41 15.83 1.36
C SER A 453 -7.16 16.66 1.61
N ALA A 454 -6.30 16.79 0.61
CA ALA A 454 -5.18 17.72 0.71
C ALA A 454 -5.66 19.17 0.58
N GLY A 455 -5.36 19.99 1.59
CA GLY A 455 -5.51 21.44 1.59
C GLY A 455 -4.23 22.19 1.16
N SER A 456 -3.26 21.47 0.59
CA SER A 456 -2.01 21.99 0.05
C SER A 456 -1.59 21.21 -1.21
N ARG A 457 -0.45 21.57 -1.81
CA ARG A 457 0.24 20.66 -2.73
C ARG A 457 0.64 19.38 -2.00
N VAL A 458 0.72 18.28 -2.74
CA VAL A 458 1.22 17.01 -2.21
C VAL A 458 2.67 16.83 -2.63
N ILE A 459 3.54 16.41 -1.73
CA ILE A 459 4.96 16.18 -2.04
C ILE A 459 5.42 14.81 -1.56
N ASN A 460 5.94 14.02 -2.50
CA ASN A 460 6.70 12.82 -2.22
C ASN A 460 8.18 13.16 -2.01
N ILE A 461 8.77 12.62 -0.95
CA ILE A 461 10.22 12.57 -0.76
C ILE A 461 10.64 11.13 -0.74
N ASP A 462 11.66 10.81 -1.54
CA ASP A 462 12.24 9.49 -1.60
C ASP A 462 13.78 9.57 -1.55
N ILE A 463 14.39 8.65 -0.81
CA ILE A 463 15.84 8.49 -0.68
C ILE A 463 16.13 7.02 -0.98
N PRO A 464 16.47 6.69 -2.24
CA PRO A 464 16.71 5.32 -2.64
C PRO A 464 17.79 4.66 -1.81
N ASN A 465 17.66 3.34 -1.61
CA ASN A 465 18.54 2.49 -0.80
C ASN A 465 18.51 2.77 0.71
N LEU A 466 17.67 3.68 1.19
CA LEU A 466 17.37 3.79 2.61
C LEU A 466 16.34 2.73 3.00
N ALA A 467 16.51 2.10 4.16
CA ALA A 467 15.55 1.09 4.61
C ALA A 467 14.22 1.75 4.98
N ASP A 468 13.09 1.11 4.67
CA ASP A 468 11.74 1.57 5.02
C ASP A 468 11.54 1.85 6.52
N SER A 469 12.39 1.29 7.39
CA SER A 469 12.36 1.48 8.85
C SER A 469 13.20 2.66 9.34
N SER A 470 13.93 3.35 8.47
CA SER A 470 14.75 4.49 8.85
C SER A 470 13.87 5.70 9.17
N GLN A 471 13.95 6.19 10.40
CA GLN A 471 13.30 7.45 10.75
C GLN A 471 14.04 8.61 10.08
N VAL A 472 13.39 9.26 9.13
CA VAL A 472 13.93 10.41 8.39
C VAL A 472 13.15 11.64 8.82
N PRO A 473 13.75 12.56 9.61
CA PRO A 473 13.10 13.82 9.88
C PRO A 473 13.03 14.63 8.58
N VAL A 474 11.83 14.90 8.09
CA VAL A 474 11.59 15.78 6.93
C VAL A 474 10.84 17.00 7.42
N LYS A 475 11.32 18.19 7.07
CA LYS A 475 10.65 19.44 7.41
C LYS A 475 10.11 20.12 6.17
N LEU A 476 8.87 20.57 6.28
CA LEU A 476 8.06 21.06 5.19
C LEU A 476 7.37 22.36 5.59
N LEU A 477 7.37 23.34 4.69
CA LEU A 477 6.50 24.51 4.74
C LEU A 477 5.47 24.39 3.63
N PHE A 478 4.19 24.34 4.01
CA PHE A 478 3.08 24.28 3.08
C PHE A 478 2.30 25.59 3.08
N ARG A 479 1.99 26.12 1.90
CA ARG A 479 0.92 27.12 1.76
C ARG A 479 -0.44 26.42 1.81
N LYS A 480 -1.35 26.98 2.62
CA LYS A 480 -2.76 26.61 2.60
C LYS A 480 -3.37 27.03 1.26
N VAL A 481 -3.88 26.06 0.51
CA VAL A 481 -4.67 26.31 -0.71
C VAL A 481 -6.11 26.68 -0.34
N LEU A 482 -6.60 26.16 0.78
CA LEU A 482 -7.94 26.40 1.29
C LEU A 482 -7.89 27.16 2.60
N ASN A 483 -8.93 27.94 2.89
CA ASN A 483 -9.02 28.67 4.15
C ASN A 483 -9.71 27.79 5.21
N PHE A 484 -8.94 26.89 5.83
CA PHE A 484 -9.38 26.01 6.92
C PHE A 484 -8.65 26.34 8.23
N THR A 485 -9.37 26.20 9.33
CA THR A 485 -8.93 26.61 10.67
C THR A 485 -7.93 25.64 11.29
N ASP A 486 -8.10 24.34 11.06
CA ASP A 486 -7.34 23.30 11.75
C ASP A 486 -6.65 22.35 10.74
N PRO A 487 -5.50 22.77 10.17
CA PRO A 487 -4.69 21.90 9.33
C PRO A 487 -3.97 20.83 10.14
N ASP A 488 -4.04 19.58 9.69
CA ASP A 488 -3.19 18.51 10.20
C ASP A 488 -2.09 18.16 9.20
N CYS A 489 -0.89 17.88 9.71
CA CYS A 489 0.23 17.38 8.91
C CYS A 489 -0.02 15.90 8.59
N GLY A 490 -0.40 15.60 7.35
CA GLY A 490 -0.75 14.25 6.92
C GLY A 490 0.20 13.66 5.91
N PHE A 491 0.16 12.34 5.81
CA PHE A 491 0.90 11.56 4.83
C PHE A 491 0.02 10.47 4.23
N TRP A 492 0.32 10.07 3.00
CA TRP A 492 -0.38 8.99 2.31
C TRP A 492 0.19 7.64 2.75
N ASP A 493 -0.60 6.88 3.51
CA ASP A 493 -0.28 5.56 4.01
C ASP A 493 -0.84 4.51 3.05
N TYR A 494 0.00 4.07 2.11
CA TYR A 494 -0.35 3.09 1.08
C TYR A 494 0.71 2.00 0.99
N GLY A 495 0.33 0.85 0.43
CA GLY A 495 1.28 -0.24 0.24
C GLY A 495 0.71 -1.39 -0.58
N ARG A 496 1.53 -2.43 -0.81
CA ARG A 496 1.20 -3.52 -1.74
C ARG A 496 -0.11 -4.27 -1.47
N GLN A 497 -0.62 -4.26 -0.23
CA GLN A 497 -1.91 -4.87 0.13
C GLN A 497 -2.86 -3.92 0.87
N ARG A 498 -2.48 -2.64 1.00
CA ARG A 498 -3.29 -1.66 1.69
C ARG A 498 -3.61 -0.55 0.70
N GLN A 499 -4.91 -0.40 0.47
CA GLN A 499 -5.42 0.77 -0.21
C GLN A 499 -5.00 2.02 0.55
N GLY A 500 -4.47 2.99 -0.18
CA GLY A 500 -3.97 4.22 0.39
C GLY A 500 -5.05 4.98 1.15
N GLU A 501 -4.65 5.53 2.28
CA GLU A 501 -5.45 6.49 3.04
C GLU A 501 -4.55 7.57 3.66
N TRP A 502 -5.14 8.72 3.95
CA TRP A 502 -4.40 9.77 4.65
C TRP A 502 -4.29 9.44 6.13
N SER A 503 -3.08 9.57 6.69
CA SER A 503 -2.80 9.38 8.10
C SER A 503 -2.06 10.58 8.66
N THR A 504 -2.24 10.86 9.95
CA THR A 504 -1.52 11.92 10.67
C THR A 504 -0.42 11.36 11.58
N SER A 505 -0.27 10.04 11.62
CA SER A 505 0.74 9.38 12.46
C SER A 505 2.16 9.75 12.01
N GLY A 506 3.02 10.19 12.92
CA GLY A 506 4.40 10.59 12.57
C GLY A 506 4.50 11.98 11.93
N GLY A 507 3.38 12.63 11.61
CA GLY A 507 3.31 14.05 11.24
C GLY A 507 3.10 14.94 12.48
N GLN A 508 3.84 16.05 12.56
CA GLN A 508 3.76 17.00 13.66
C GLN A 508 3.67 18.43 13.13
N TYR A 509 2.64 19.15 13.57
CA TYR A 509 2.56 20.59 13.41
C TYR A 509 3.62 21.26 14.28
N LEU A 510 4.45 22.12 13.69
CA LEU A 510 5.50 22.84 14.40
C LEU A 510 5.15 24.31 14.62
N SER A 511 4.81 25.02 13.54
CA SER A 511 4.64 26.47 13.58
C SER A 511 3.83 26.99 12.38
N GLN A 512 3.54 28.29 12.37
CA GLN A 512 2.86 28.98 11.28
C GLN A 512 3.46 30.36 10.99
N TYR A 513 3.34 30.81 9.74
CA TYR A 513 3.86 32.08 9.22
C TYR A 513 2.82 32.81 8.38
N GLN A 514 3.06 34.11 8.11
CA GLN A 514 2.22 34.96 7.24
C GLN A 514 0.71 34.85 7.55
N ASP A 515 0.31 35.25 8.75
CA ASP A 515 -1.11 35.20 9.18
C ASP A 515 -1.75 33.82 8.97
N GLU A 516 -1.03 32.76 9.37
CA GLU A 516 -1.48 31.36 9.34
C GLU A 516 -1.67 30.76 7.94
N THR A 517 -1.15 31.42 6.90
CA THR A 517 -1.23 30.92 5.50
C THR A 517 -0.14 29.93 5.15
N LEU A 518 0.98 29.94 5.88
CA LEU A 518 2.09 29.00 5.74
C LEU A 518 2.23 28.16 7.01
N ILE A 519 2.21 26.84 6.88
CA ILE A 519 2.27 25.90 8.00
C ILE A 519 3.55 25.07 7.92
N GLU A 520 4.29 25.00 9.02
CA GLU A 520 5.46 24.14 9.18
C GLU A 520 5.07 22.79 9.76
N CYS A 521 5.42 21.73 9.04
CA CYS A 521 5.26 20.34 9.45
C CYS A 521 6.60 19.64 9.57
N SER A 522 6.70 18.71 10.52
CA SER A 522 7.78 17.72 10.59
C SER A 522 7.21 16.32 10.45
N PHE A 523 7.89 15.47 9.69
CA PHE A 523 7.58 14.05 9.55
C PHE A 523 8.80 13.22 9.94
N ASP A 524 8.60 12.00 10.41
CA ASP A 524 9.66 11.10 10.86
C ASP A 524 9.97 9.96 9.85
N HIS A 525 9.43 10.03 8.65
CA HIS A 525 9.61 9.05 7.58
C HIS A 525 9.58 9.74 6.20
N ILE A 526 9.69 8.96 5.13
CA ILE A 526 9.64 9.41 3.73
C ILE A 526 8.45 8.76 3.01
N THR A 527 7.63 9.58 2.35
CA THR A 527 6.46 9.21 1.54
C THR A 527 5.86 10.51 0.95
N HIS A 528 4.56 10.51 0.65
CA HIS A 528 3.77 11.63 0.17
C HIS A 528 3.14 12.40 1.33
N PHE A 529 3.38 13.71 1.41
CA PHE A 529 2.94 14.58 2.49
C PHE A 529 2.03 15.71 1.99
N ALA A 530 1.09 16.12 2.84
CA ALA A 530 0.22 17.27 2.60
C ALA A 530 -0.30 17.86 3.92
N LEU A 531 -0.83 19.08 3.86
CA LEU A 531 -1.78 19.56 4.88
C LEU A 531 -3.14 18.95 4.61
N LEU A 532 -3.76 18.33 5.61
CA LEU A 532 -5.08 17.75 5.49
C LEU A 532 -6.15 18.74 5.93
N VAL A 533 -7.23 18.78 5.17
CA VAL A 533 -8.51 19.34 5.62
C VAL A 533 -9.28 18.21 6.30
N LEU A 534 -9.62 18.39 7.59
CA LEU A 534 -10.27 17.36 8.40
C LEU A 534 -11.73 17.64 8.74
N SER A 535 -12.27 18.80 8.35
CA SER A 535 -13.66 19.18 8.66
C SER A 535 -14.30 20.01 7.54
N GLY A 536 -15.59 19.74 7.30
CA GLY A 536 -16.43 20.39 6.28
C GLY A 536 -16.89 19.41 5.17
N ASN A 537 -18.08 19.62 4.59
CA ASN A 537 -18.44 18.85 3.38
C ASN A 537 -17.67 19.46 2.22
N ILE A 538 -16.69 18.74 1.71
CA ILE A 538 -15.86 19.21 0.60
C ILE A 538 -16.63 19.02 -0.70
N ILE A 539 -16.99 20.11 -1.37
CA ILE A 539 -17.62 20.11 -2.69
C ILE A 539 -16.52 20.40 -3.71
N ARG A 540 -16.14 19.38 -4.49
CA ARG A 540 -15.24 19.55 -5.63
C ARG A 540 -16.07 20.04 -6.83
N VAL A 541 -15.83 21.28 -7.25
CA VAL A 541 -16.38 21.89 -8.46
C VAL A 541 -15.29 21.85 -9.52
N GLU A 542 -15.49 21.09 -10.58
CA GLU A 542 -14.54 20.99 -11.69
C GLU A 542 -14.82 22.10 -12.72
N ASP A 543 -13.77 22.77 -13.20
CA ASP A 543 -13.79 23.71 -14.32
C ASP A 543 -12.69 23.35 -15.34
N ASP A 544 -12.71 23.94 -16.53
CA ASP A 544 -11.74 23.67 -17.62
C ASP A 544 -10.27 23.92 -17.21
N ASP A 545 -10.05 24.74 -16.17
CA ASP A 545 -8.75 25.12 -15.60
C ASP A 545 -8.35 24.32 -14.33
N GLY A 546 -9.18 23.38 -13.86
CA GLY A 546 -8.84 22.49 -12.74
C GLY A 546 -9.96 22.22 -11.72
N VAL A 547 -9.61 21.64 -10.58
CA VAL A 547 -10.55 21.32 -9.49
C VAL A 547 -10.61 22.49 -8.49
N ILE A 548 -11.76 23.14 -8.39
CA ILE A 548 -12.09 24.09 -7.33
C ILE A 548 -12.65 23.31 -6.15
N ILE A 549 -11.97 23.36 -5.02
CA ILE A 549 -12.45 22.73 -3.79
C ILE A 549 -13.22 23.78 -2.97
N VAL A 550 -14.52 23.60 -2.79
CA VAL A 550 -15.40 24.46 -1.97
C VAL A 550 -15.72 23.73 -0.68
N ILE A 551 -15.29 24.29 0.45
CA ILE A 551 -15.69 23.77 1.77
C ILE A 551 -17.12 24.26 2.04
N ASN A 552 -18.08 23.36 2.21
CA ASN A 552 -19.42 23.70 2.62
C ASN A 552 -19.37 24.34 4.02
N PRO A 553 -19.75 25.62 4.17
CA PRO A 553 -19.86 26.21 5.49
C PRO A 553 -20.97 25.48 6.27
N LEU A 554 -20.74 25.25 7.56
CA LEU A 554 -21.70 24.60 8.46
C LEU A 554 -23.06 25.33 8.53
N GLU A 555 -23.13 26.58 8.07
CA GLU A 555 -24.35 27.38 8.05
C GLU A 555 -24.99 27.47 6.64
N PRO A 556 -26.27 27.08 6.48
CA PRO A 556 -26.99 27.09 5.19
C PRO A 556 -27.02 28.44 4.47
N HIS A 557 -26.91 29.54 5.23
CA HIS A 557 -26.94 30.89 4.70
C HIS A 557 -25.64 31.28 3.98
N GLU A 558 -24.48 30.86 4.49
CA GLU A 558 -23.20 31.12 3.83
C GLU A 558 -23.06 30.29 2.56
N PHE A 559 -23.56 29.05 2.55
CA PHE A 559 -23.59 28.22 1.34
C PHE A 559 -24.41 28.90 0.22
N ALA A 560 -25.59 29.43 0.56
CA ALA A 560 -26.42 30.17 -0.40
C ALA A 560 -25.69 31.41 -0.95
N LEU A 561 -24.96 32.14 -0.11
CA LEU A 561 -24.16 33.30 -0.53
C LEU A 561 -22.99 32.89 -1.45
N THR A 562 -22.26 31.83 -1.13
CA THR A 562 -21.14 31.33 -1.95
C THR A 562 -21.63 30.84 -3.31
N LEU A 563 -22.74 30.10 -3.35
CA LEU A 563 -23.36 29.63 -4.59
C LEU A 563 -23.88 30.80 -5.44
N ILE A 564 -24.55 31.79 -4.82
CA ILE A 564 -25.02 33.00 -5.52
C ILE A 564 -23.84 33.81 -6.07
N THR A 565 -22.72 33.85 -5.34
CA THR A 565 -21.52 34.59 -5.77
C THR A 565 -20.83 33.88 -6.95
N LEU A 566 -20.66 32.55 -6.89
CA LEU A 566 -20.11 31.74 -7.99
C LEU A 566 -20.97 31.85 -9.25
N ILE A 567 -22.29 31.69 -9.10
CA ILE A 567 -23.25 31.83 -10.20
C ILE A 567 -23.24 33.27 -10.73
N GLY A 568 -23.21 34.28 -9.86
CA GLY A 568 -23.14 35.69 -10.22
C GLY A 568 -21.89 36.04 -11.02
N CYS A 569 -20.73 35.49 -10.64
CA CYS A 569 -19.47 35.67 -11.35
C CYS A 569 -19.47 34.99 -12.74
N ALA A 570 -20.08 33.81 -12.86
CA ALA A 570 -20.24 33.13 -14.14
C ALA A 570 -21.16 33.90 -15.11
N PHE A 571 -22.20 34.56 -14.58
CA PHE A 571 -23.12 35.38 -15.37
C PHE A 571 -22.65 36.83 -15.59
N SER A 572 -21.63 37.31 -14.88
CA SER A 572 -21.06 38.65 -15.11
C SER A 572 -19.96 38.70 -16.17
N ASN A 573 -19.45 37.54 -16.60
CA ASN A 573 -18.37 37.41 -17.61
C ASN A 573 -18.85 36.90 -18.98
N SER A 574 -20.16 36.85 -19.22
CA SER A 574 -20.71 36.61 -20.57
C SER A 574 -20.85 37.95 -21.31
N PRO A 575 -20.23 38.15 -22.49
CA PRO A 575 -20.40 39.36 -23.30
C PRO A 575 -21.81 39.50 -23.89
#